data_AF-A0A081NYI6-F1
#
_entry.id   AF-A0A081NYI6-F1
#
_cell.length_a   1.000
_cell.length_b   1.000
_cell.length_c   1.000
_cell.angle_alpha   90.00
_cell.angle_beta   90.00
_cell.angle_gamma   90.00
#
_symmetry.space_group_name_H-M   'P 1'
#
loop_
_entity.id
_entity.type
_entity.pdbx_description
1 polymer ?
#
loop_
_entity_poly.entity_id
_entity_poly.type
_entity_poly.pdbx_seq_one_letter_code
_entity_poly.pdbx_strand_id
1 'polypeptide(L)'
;MRTNSKMKQYLDSLMKNNRINNFTIDLIKIESIIFPKFFEWDGCVLLSQGRNYELSSHFLPNQFMPDRTAFEADYNHIHLNDIFDEGVHPDVILHIGIKILEVWAAVLYRQYNGRRKFMLLLSYDGEEVVLRFYAVREKEVPWLDTSKLESYLDGLMLIEGG
;
A
#
# COMPACT_ATOMS: atom_id res chain seq x y z
N MET A 1 -8.81 -1.94 -11.03
CA MET A 1 -7.36 -1.61 -10.97
C MET A 1 -7.07 -0.54 -11.99
N ARG A 2 -6.38 0.54 -11.60
CA ARG A 2 -5.93 1.63 -12.48
C ARG A 2 -4.41 1.77 -12.34
N THR A 3 -3.71 2.06 -13.43
CA THR A 3 -2.26 2.26 -13.44
C THR A 3 -1.89 3.48 -14.27
N ASN A 4 -0.74 4.10 -13.98
CA ASN A 4 -0.16 5.06 -14.92
C ASN A 4 0.71 4.37 -15.98
N SER A 5 1.16 5.13 -16.99
CA SER A 5 1.97 4.60 -18.09
C SER A 5 3.28 3.97 -17.62
N LYS A 6 3.93 4.51 -16.59
CA LYS A 6 5.18 3.98 -16.03
C LYS A 6 4.98 2.62 -15.38
N MET A 7 3.97 2.48 -14.52
CA MET A 7 3.63 1.18 -13.93
C MET A 7 3.32 0.15 -15.00
N LYS A 8 2.59 0.55 -16.05
CA LYS A 8 2.32 -0.35 -17.18
C LYS A 8 3.60 -0.85 -17.85
N GLN A 9 4.61 0.01 -18.03
CA GLN A 9 5.91 -0.40 -18.57
C GLN A 9 6.64 -1.40 -17.65
N TYR A 10 6.63 -1.19 -16.34
CA TYR A 10 7.21 -2.13 -15.39
C TYR A 10 6.49 -3.49 -15.42
N LEU A 11 5.15 -3.50 -15.44
CA LEU A 11 4.37 -4.73 -15.55
C LEU A 11 4.64 -5.46 -16.88
N ASP A 12 4.73 -4.74 -17.99
CA ASP A 12 5.06 -5.32 -19.30
C ASP A 12 6.47 -5.92 -19.32
N SER A 13 7.43 -5.30 -18.61
CA SER A 13 8.79 -5.83 -18.45
C SER A 13 8.81 -7.10 -17.61
N LEU A 14 8.09 -7.13 -16.49
CA LEU A 14 7.93 -8.31 -15.64
C LEU A 14 7.41 -9.52 -16.42
N MET A 15 6.39 -9.32 -17.26
CA MET A 15 5.79 -10.41 -18.05
C MET A 15 6.75 -10.98 -19.10
N LYS A 16 7.69 -10.17 -19.61
CA LYS A 16 8.70 -10.61 -20.58
C LYS A 16 9.88 -11.30 -19.91
N ASN A 17 10.22 -10.87 -18.70
CA ASN A 17 11.35 -11.35 -17.93
C ASN A 17 10.88 -12.36 -16.87
N ASN A 18 10.57 -13.58 -17.27
CA ASN A 18 10.36 -14.72 -16.35
C ASN A 18 11.69 -15.20 -15.72
N ARG A 19 12.49 -14.29 -15.18
CA ARG A 19 13.69 -14.65 -14.41
C ARG A 19 13.24 -15.01 -12.99
N ILE A 20 12.84 -16.26 -12.81
CA ILE A 20 12.71 -16.85 -11.48
C ILE A 20 14.14 -17.10 -11.00
N ASN A 21 14.74 -16.10 -10.37
CA ASN A 21 15.90 -16.34 -9.53
C ASN A 21 15.42 -17.07 -8.27
N ASN A 22 16.15 -18.08 -7.81
CA ASN A 22 15.85 -18.69 -6.52
C ASN A 22 16.28 -17.70 -5.42
N PHE A 23 15.30 -17.12 -4.72
CA PHE A 23 15.53 -16.32 -3.53
C PHE A 23 14.77 -16.95 -2.36
N THR A 24 15.31 -16.80 -1.16
CA THR A 24 14.65 -17.25 0.06
C THR A 24 13.87 -16.09 0.64
N ILE A 25 12.60 -16.31 0.99
CA ILE A 25 11.78 -15.34 1.71
C ILE A 25 11.71 -15.79 3.16
N ASP A 26 12.12 -14.93 4.08
CA ASP A 26 11.79 -15.12 5.50
C ASP A 26 10.31 -14.79 5.71
N LEU A 27 9.48 -15.84 5.73
CA LEU A 27 8.04 -15.71 5.92
C LEU A 27 7.69 -15.05 7.27
N ILE A 28 8.53 -15.16 8.29
CA ILE A 28 8.27 -14.56 9.61
C ILE A 28 8.30 -13.03 9.51
N LYS A 29 9.24 -12.47 8.74
CA LYS A 29 9.36 -11.01 8.56
C LYS A 29 8.17 -10.42 7.80
N ILE A 30 7.60 -11.16 6.85
CA ILE A 30 6.56 -10.65 5.94
C ILE A 30 5.14 -11.10 6.32
N GLU A 31 4.99 -12.04 7.27
CA GLU A 31 3.69 -12.62 7.68
C GLU A 31 2.65 -11.55 8.00
N SER A 32 3.02 -10.55 8.81
CA SER A 32 2.11 -9.48 9.26
C SER A 32 1.60 -8.58 8.13
N ILE A 33 2.27 -8.61 6.98
CA ILE A 33 1.94 -7.81 5.81
C ILE A 33 1.18 -8.66 4.79
N ILE A 34 1.54 -9.94 4.59
CA ILE A 34 0.74 -10.84 3.74
C ILE A 34 -0.62 -11.13 4.39
N PHE A 35 -0.64 -11.35 5.70
CA PHE A 35 -1.84 -11.63 6.49
C PHE A 35 -2.15 -10.45 7.41
N PRO A 36 -2.63 -9.33 6.85
CA PRO A 36 -2.76 -8.09 7.60
C PRO A 36 -3.81 -8.21 8.71
N LYS A 37 -3.51 -7.57 9.83
CA LYS A 37 -4.51 -7.26 10.87
C LYS A 37 -4.81 -5.76 10.81
N PHE A 38 -6.05 -5.41 10.48
CA PHE A 38 -6.50 -4.02 10.50
C PHE A 38 -7.31 -3.75 11.75
N PHE A 39 -7.13 -2.58 12.35
CA PHE A 39 -7.90 -2.12 13.50
C PHE A 39 -8.42 -0.70 13.28
N GLU A 40 -9.49 -0.35 13.99
CA GLU A 40 -10.02 1.01 13.95
C GLU A 40 -9.43 1.86 15.09
N TRP A 41 -9.06 3.09 14.76
CA TRP A 41 -8.64 4.10 15.74
C TRP A 41 -9.16 5.46 15.33
N ASP A 42 -9.99 6.08 16.17
CA ASP A 42 -10.62 7.39 15.94
C ASP A 42 -11.16 7.58 14.50
N GLY A 43 -11.86 6.56 13.98
CA GLY A 43 -12.41 6.60 12.62
C GLY A 43 -11.38 6.44 11.50
N CYS A 44 -10.13 6.10 11.78
CA CYS A 44 -9.13 5.60 10.83
C CYS A 44 -9.09 4.08 10.82
N VAL A 45 -8.70 3.47 9.70
CA VAL A 45 -8.39 2.04 9.61
C VAL A 45 -6.89 1.86 9.46
N LEU A 46 -6.26 1.25 10.47
CA LEU A 46 -4.82 1.17 10.59
C LEU A 46 -4.32 -0.26 10.48
N LEU A 47 -3.19 -0.45 9.81
CA LEU A 47 -2.47 -1.71 9.74
C LEU A 47 -1.67 -1.94 11.03
N SER A 48 -1.87 -3.10 11.65
CA SER A 48 -1.08 -3.52 12.82
C SER A 48 0.34 -3.89 12.40
N GLN A 49 1.29 -2.98 12.62
CA GLN A 49 2.68 -3.14 12.21
C GLN A 49 3.63 -3.60 13.32
N GLY A 50 3.12 -4.00 14.49
CA GLY A 50 3.95 -4.38 15.65
C GLY A 50 4.80 -3.24 16.23
N ARG A 51 4.68 -2.02 15.67
CA ARG A 51 5.28 -0.80 16.20
C ARG A 51 4.44 -0.31 17.37
N ASN A 52 5.09 0.05 18.47
CA ASN A 52 4.45 0.75 19.58
C ASN A 52 4.23 2.22 19.19
N TYR A 53 3.35 2.49 18.24
CA TYR A 53 2.83 3.84 18.09
C TYR A 53 1.96 4.13 19.32
N GLU A 54 2.43 5.04 20.18
CA GLU A 54 1.58 5.64 21.20
C GLU A 54 0.55 6.54 20.50
N LEU A 55 -0.52 5.92 20.03
CA LEU A 55 -1.66 6.63 19.47
C LEU A 55 -2.33 7.43 20.59
N SER A 56 -2.54 8.73 20.36
CA SER A 56 -3.36 9.57 21.24
C SER A 56 -4.79 9.03 21.33
N SER A 57 -5.57 9.55 22.27
CA SER A 57 -6.99 9.16 22.41
C SER A 57 -7.86 9.56 21.21
N HIS A 58 -7.42 10.53 20.42
CA HIS A 58 -8.10 11.04 19.23
C HIS A 58 -7.09 11.60 18.24
N PHE A 59 -7.48 11.71 16.97
CA PHE A 59 -6.73 12.35 15.92
C PHE A 59 -6.62 13.86 16.18
N LEU A 60 -5.39 14.37 16.12
CA LEU A 60 -5.07 15.78 16.25
C LEU A 60 -4.45 16.27 14.93
N PRO A 61 -5.15 17.13 14.17
CA PRO A 61 -4.64 17.64 12.91
C PRO A 61 -3.42 18.54 13.15
N ASN A 62 -2.46 18.48 12.24
CA ASN A 62 -1.30 19.35 12.22
C ASN A 62 -0.93 19.73 10.78
N GLN A 63 0.13 20.53 10.60
CA GLN A 63 0.54 21.02 9.28
C GLN A 63 0.92 19.92 8.27
N PHE A 64 1.32 18.74 8.74
CA PHE A 64 1.70 17.59 7.91
C PHE A 64 0.56 16.59 7.72
N MET A 65 -0.27 16.42 8.76
CA MET A 65 -1.44 15.55 8.78
C MET A 65 -2.69 16.41 9.06
N PRO A 66 -3.23 17.10 8.05
CA PRO A 66 -4.37 18.00 8.25
C PRO A 66 -5.68 17.26 8.50
N ASP A 67 -5.78 16.00 8.06
CA ASP A 67 -6.98 15.17 8.19
C ASP A 67 -6.64 13.68 8.39
N ARG A 68 -7.69 12.87 8.61
CA ARG A 68 -7.57 11.43 8.86
C ARG A 68 -7.11 10.68 7.62
N THR A 69 -7.42 11.17 6.43
CA THR A 69 -6.97 10.59 5.16
C THR A 69 -5.45 10.69 5.02
N ALA A 70 -4.88 11.87 5.29
CA ALA A 70 -3.43 12.07 5.31
C ALA A 70 -2.76 11.21 6.40
N PHE A 71 -3.35 11.16 7.60
CA PHE A 71 -2.84 10.33 8.68
C PHE A 71 -2.84 8.85 8.32
N GLU A 72 -3.96 8.33 7.84
CA GLU A 72 -4.12 6.91 7.52
C GLU A 72 -3.21 6.49 6.37
N ALA A 73 -3.06 7.33 5.35
CA ALA A 73 -2.14 7.11 4.25
C ALA A 73 -0.66 7.07 4.70
N ASP A 74 -0.28 7.91 5.66
CA ASP A 74 1.08 7.91 6.22
C ASP A 74 1.30 6.72 7.17
N TYR A 75 0.35 6.45 8.07
CA TYR A 75 0.45 5.36 9.02
C TYR A 75 0.53 4.01 8.30
N ASN A 76 -0.26 3.80 7.26
CA ASN A 76 -0.31 2.56 6.49
C ASN A 76 0.74 2.47 5.37
N HIS A 77 1.77 3.32 5.42
CA HIS A 77 2.86 3.36 4.46
C HIS A 77 3.91 2.29 4.78
N ILE A 78 4.15 1.37 3.84
CA ILE A 78 5.12 0.28 3.99
C ILE A 78 6.08 0.31 2.80
N HIS A 79 7.37 0.48 3.07
CA HIS A 79 8.44 0.15 2.14
C HIS A 79 8.66 -1.37 2.19
N LEU A 80 8.29 -2.08 1.13
CA LEU A 80 8.45 -3.54 1.11
C LEU A 80 9.91 -3.94 1.10
N ASN A 81 10.77 -3.13 0.50
CA ASN A 81 12.20 -3.34 0.41
C ASN A 81 12.86 -3.53 1.79
N ASP A 82 12.38 -2.83 2.83
CA ASP A 82 12.87 -2.93 4.21
C ASP A 82 12.71 -4.33 4.84
N ILE A 83 11.92 -5.21 4.21
CA ILE A 83 11.52 -6.51 4.74
C ILE A 83 12.32 -7.64 4.11
N PHE A 84 12.75 -7.44 2.87
CA PHE A 84 13.53 -8.41 2.12
C PHE A 84 15.02 -8.23 2.41
N ASP A 85 15.76 -9.34 2.40
CA ASP A 85 17.22 -9.28 2.56
C ASP A 85 17.87 -8.66 1.31
N GLU A 86 19.09 -8.14 1.47
CA GLU A 86 19.87 -7.55 0.37
C GLU A 86 20.03 -8.55 -0.80
N GLY A 87 19.89 -8.05 -2.03
CA GLY A 87 20.09 -8.84 -3.25
C GLY A 87 18.82 -9.44 -3.86
N VAL A 88 17.65 -9.30 -3.21
CA VAL A 88 16.37 -9.57 -3.87
C VAL A 88 16.13 -8.48 -4.93
N HIS A 89 15.89 -8.90 -6.17
CA HIS A 89 15.70 -7.96 -7.28
C HIS A 89 14.39 -7.17 -7.10
N PRO A 90 14.37 -5.84 -7.29
CA PRO A 90 13.17 -4.99 -7.12
C PRO A 90 11.91 -5.50 -7.84
N ASP A 91 12.06 -5.95 -9.09
CA ASP A 91 10.97 -6.59 -9.87
C ASP A 91 10.28 -7.78 -9.15
N VAL A 92 11.02 -8.56 -8.37
CA VAL A 92 10.45 -9.66 -7.58
C VAL A 92 9.62 -9.10 -6.42
N ILE A 93 10.13 -8.07 -5.75
CA ILE A 93 9.43 -7.36 -4.67
C ILE A 93 8.15 -6.73 -5.22
N LEU A 94 8.19 -6.15 -6.43
CA LEU A 94 7.02 -5.59 -7.10
C LEU A 94 5.96 -6.66 -7.32
N HIS A 95 6.35 -7.83 -7.84
CA HIS A 95 5.41 -8.93 -8.06
C HIS A 95 4.73 -9.39 -6.76
N ILE A 96 5.50 -9.50 -5.68
CA ILE A 96 4.98 -9.85 -4.35
C ILE A 96 4.05 -8.73 -3.83
N GLY A 97 4.45 -7.47 -3.97
CA GLY A 97 3.67 -6.31 -3.56
C GLY A 97 2.29 -6.24 -4.21
N ILE A 98 2.20 -6.58 -5.50
CA ILE A 98 0.91 -6.67 -6.21
C ILE A 98 0.00 -7.71 -5.53
N LYS A 99 0.53 -8.88 -5.17
CA LYS A 99 -0.23 -9.94 -4.49
C LYS A 99 -0.62 -9.57 -3.07
N ILE A 100 0.25 -8.89 -2.34
CA ILE A 100 -0.08 -8.35 -1.02
C ILE A 100 -1.24 -7.35 -1.13
N LEU A 101 -1.21 -6.44 -2.11
CA LEU A 101 -2.27 -5.44 -2.29
C LEU A 101 -3.63 -6.09 -2.63
N GLU A 102 -3.64 -7.14 -3.46
CA GLU A 102 -4.83 -7.95 -3.73
C GLU A 102 -5.40 -8.58 -2.43
N VAL A 103 -4.53 -9.14 -1.58
CA VAL A 103 -4.94 -9.71 -0.29
C VAL A 103 -5.49 -8.63 0.64
N TRP A 104 -4.82 -7.47 0.74
CA TRP A 104 -5.29 -6.34 1.54
C TRP A 104 -6.69 -5.89 1.12
N ALA A 105 -6.92 -5.74 -0.18
CA ALA A 105 -8.23 -5.38 -0.72
C ALA A 105 -9.31 -6.39 -0.31
N ALA A 106 -9.03 -7.69 -0.42
CA ALA A 106 -9.95 -8.75 -0.03
C ALA A 106 -10.23 -8.79 1.49
N VAL A 107 -9.21 -8.60 2.32
CA VAL A 107 -9.35 -8.59 3.78
C VAL A 107 -10.14 -7.37 4.25
N LEU A 108 -9.86 -6.17 3.71
CA LEU A 108 -10.61 -4.95 4.00
C LEU A 108 -12.07 -5.10 3.57
N TYR A 109 -12.33 -5.59 2.35
CA TYR A 109 -13.69 -5.86 1.87
C TYR A 109 -14.46 -6.77 2.83
N ARG A 110 -13.84 -7.89 3.24
CA ARG A 110 -14.44 -8.86 4.16
C ARG A 110 -14.67 -8.26 5.55
N GLN A 111 -13.73 -7.48 6.08
CA GLN A 111 -13.83 -6.91 7.42
C GLN A 111 -14.91 -5.84 7.52
N TYR A 112 -15.08 -5.03 6.46
CA TYR A 112 -16.02 -3.91 6.43
C TYR A 112 -17.29 -4.18 5.61
N ASN A 113 -17.46 -5.40 5.08
CA ASN A 113 -18.63 -5.88 4.35
C ASN A 113 -19.12 -4.95 3.23
N GLY A 114 -18.24 -4.40 2.39
CA GLY A 114 -18.71 -3.51 1.32
C GLY A 114 -18.95 -2.06 1.74
N ARG A 115 -19.03 -1.77 3.05
CA ARG A 115 -19.61 -0.52 3.56
C ARG A 115 -18.64 0.64 3.59
N ARG A 116 -17.34 0.33 3.58
CA ARG A 116 -16.27 1.31 3.66
C ARG A 116 -15.40 1.18 2.42
N LYS A 117 -15.21 2.29 1.73
CA LYS A 117 -14.37 2.35 0.54
C LYS A 117 -12.93 2.64 0.95
N PHE A 118 -11.99 2.02 0.27
CA PHE A 118 -10.57 2.14 0.47
C PHE A 118 -9.86 2.40 -0.86
N MET A 119 -8.86 3.26 -0.82
CA MET A 119 -7.89 3.40 -1.89
C MET A 119 -6.62 2.68 -1.47
N LEU A 120 -6.25 1.63 -2.21
CA LEU A 120 -5.01 0.92 -2.04
C LEU A 120 -4.06 1.33 -3.17
N LEU A 121 -2.81 1.60 -2.83
CA LEU A 121 -1.79 2.10 -3.73
C LEU A 121 -0.55 1.23 -3.63
N LEU A 122 0.05 0.98 -4.79
CA LEU A 122 1.42 0.51 -4.92
C LEU A 122 2.16 1.52 -5.78
N SER A 123 3.28 2.04 -5.28
CA SER A 123 4.23 2.83 -6.07
C SER A 123 5.53 2.07 -6.28
N TYR A 124 6.14 2.28 -7.44
CA TYR A 124 7.40 1.67 -7.83
C TYR A 124 8.19 2.62 -8.74
N ASP A 125 9.42 2.95 -8.36
CA ASP A 125 10.30 3.85 -9.13
C ASP A 125 11.37 3.09 -9.95
N GLY A 126 11.37 1.76 -9.89
CA GLY A 126 12.39 0.89 -10.48
C GLY A 126 13.32 0.25 -9.46
N GLU A 127 13.33 0.76 -8.22
CA GLU A 127 14.16 0.26 -7.12
C GLU A 127 13.29 -0.06 -5.89
N GLU A 128 12.43 0.87 -5.50
CA GLU A 128 11.67 0.83 -4.25
C GLU A 128 10.19 0.54 -4.49
N VAL A 129 9.65 -0.47 -3.80
CA VAL A 129 8.23 -0.83 -3.84
C VAL A 129 7.58 -0.40 -2.54
N VAL A 130 6.57 0.44 -2.68
CA VAL A 130 5.84 1.01 -1.55
C VAL A 130 4.38 0.63 -1.63
N LEU A 131 3.84 0.09 -0.53
CA LEU A 131 2.41 -0.13 -0.33
C LEU A 131 1.84 0.96 0.56
N ARG A 132 0.61 1.38 0.26
CA ARG A 132 -0.14 2.35 1.06
C ARG A 132 -1.63 2.09 0.91
N PHE A 133 -2.42 2.39 1.94
CA PHE A 133 -3.86 2.52 1.76
C PHE A 133 -4.49 3.53 2.72
N TYR A 134 -5.68 3.99 2.35
CA TYR A 134 -6.51 4.85 3.20
C TYR A 134 -8.00 4.66 2.89
N ALA A 135 -8.86 4.85 3.89
CA ALA A 135 -10.29 4.93 3.70
C ALA A 135 -10.69 6.19 2.91
N VAL A 136 -11.55 6.03 1.92
CA VAL A 136 -12.10 7.15 1.13
C VAL A 136 -13.21 7.82 1.93
N ARG A 137 -13.12 9.15 2.06
CA ARG A 137 -14.06 9.96 2.83
C ARG A 137 -14.57 11.11 1.95
N GLU A 138 -15.89 11.31 1.92
CA GLU A 138 -16.52 12.31 1.03
C GLU A 138 -16.15 13.76 1.38
N LYS A 139 -15.77 14.01 2.64
CA LYS A 139 -15.50 15.37 3.16
C LYS A 139 -14.01 15.67 3.33
N GLU A 140 -13.12 14.75 2.93
CA GLU A 140 -11.68 14.92 3.04
C GLU A 140 -11.03 14.82 1.66
N VAL A 141 -9.87 15.45 1.50
CA VAL A 141 -9.15 15.43 0.23
C VAL A 141 -8.49 14.06 0.07
N PRO A 142 -8.66 13.36 -1.07
CA PRO A 142 -7.93 12.12 -1.32
C PRO A 142 -6.41 12.36 -1.24
N TRP A 143 -5.69 11.43 -0.62
CA TRP A 143 -4.23 11.55 -0.48
C TRP A 143 -3.51 11.63 -1.84
N LEU A 144 -4.07 11.02 -2.89
CA LEU A 144 -3.55 11.07 -4.26
C LEU A 144 -4.60 11.65 -5.22
N ASP A 145 -4.19 12.60 -6.08
CA ASP A 145 -5.02 13.12 -7.17
C ASP A 145 -5.08 12.11 -8.33
N THR A 146 -6.08 11.25 -8.32
CA THR A 146 -6.24 10.19 -9.33
C THR A 146 -6.57 10.71 -10.73
N SER A 147 -6.88 12.00 -10.88
CA SER A 147 -7.07 12.64 -12.20
C SER A 147 -5.75 12.98 -12.88
N LYS A 148 -4.65 13.05 -12.10
CA LYS A 148 -3.31 13.40 -12.57
C LYS A 148 -2.32 12.25 -12.44
N LEU A 149 -2.79 11.01 -12.56
CA LEU A 149 -1.97 9.81 -12.37
C LEU A 149 -0.68 9.80 -13.20
N GLU A 150 -0.74 10.34 -14.42
CA GLU A 150 0.40 10.42 -15.35
C GLU A 150 1.44 11.49 -14.98
N SER A 151 1.11 12.46 -14.12
CA SER A 151 2.08 13.47 -13.69
C SER A 151 3.03 12.98 -12.59
N TYR A 152 2.74 11.83 -11.99
CA TYR A 152 3.59 11.28 -10.93
C TYR A 152 4.89 10.68 -11.49
N LEU A 153 5.96 10.82 -10.71
CA LEU A 153 7.28 10.33 -11.11
C LEU A 153 7.38 8.81 -11.06
N ASP A 154 6.73 8.19 -10.09
CA ASP A 154 6.78 6.74 -9.89
C ASP A 154 5.75 6.04 -10.77
N GLY A 155 5.97 4.75 -11.04
CA GLY A 155 4.90 3.86 -11.46
C GLY A 155 3.86 3.73 -10.36
N LEU A 156 2.60 4.00 -10.67
CA LEU A 156 1.48 3.86 -9.74
C LEU A 156 0.50 2.78 -10.18
N MET A 157 0.11 1.92 -9.24
CA MET A 157 -1.02 0.99 -9.33
C MET A 157 -2.01 1.29 -8.21
N LEU A 158 -3.30 1.35 -8.56
CA LEU A 158 -4.38 1.66 -7.63
C LEU A 158 -5.46 0.59 -7.69
N ILE A 159 -5.93 0.18 -6.52
CA ILE A 159 -7.09 -0.67 -6.34
C ILE A 159 -8.09 0.08 -5.46
N GLU A 160 -9.26 0.35 -6.03
CA GLU A 160 -10.40 0.82 -5.25
C GLU A 160 -11.09 -0.42 -4.68
N GLY A 161 -11.03 -0.58 -3.35
CA GLY A 161 -11.73 -1.61 -2.60
C GLY A 161 -12.99 -1.00 -1.98
N GLY A 162 -14.10 -1.73 -1.99
CA GLY A 162 -15.37 -1.27 -1.45
C GLY A 162 -16.20 -2.45 -1.08
#